data_AF-A0A2J6TF72-F1
#
_entry.id   AF-A0A2J6TF72-F1
#
_cell.length_a   1.000
_cell.length_b   1.000
_cell.length_c   1.000
_cell.angle_alpha   90.00
_cell.angle_beta   90.00
_cell.angle_gamma   90.00
#
_symmetry.space_group_name_H-M   'P 1'
#
loop_
_entity.id
_entity.type
_entity.pdbx_description
1 polymer ?
#
loop_
_entity_poly.entity_id
_entity_poly.type
_entity_poly.pdbx_seq_one_letter_code
_entity_poly.pdbx_strand_id
1 'polypeptide(L)'
;MATVPRLGLLEDMDDATASLIFQLQLEDSERLAATSKGKGPSGRLPDAEIALRLYKTELENTATLVRDHQFASTLDPHGRETAIALDLMPPRPEYPTPQNPQAAQILGPTNVLDLNPAAESPPNEEDEPEPEPEIERSYCTSCMEMVDARFIATTPCGHDYCQECLQDLFNRSFIDEELFPPRCCMQPILLGSVQTALTPEIEQTYQAKKFEFESTNRTYCSDPDCSTFLPPTNIQDGVATCNLCETRTCTICKTAAHEAECPDDENSRLLKELAAQEGWQSCPGCHRMVELTLGCYHMMCFCRVHFCYLCQATPWKTCQCPQWDENRLMGRAAEAVNAQNGGARAAQPPVLHAVLEMAEQLAGRHNCQHTRFRSLRGNHECQMCHERMPKWVYDCQQCHLQVCRSCRRNRL
;
A
#
# COMPACT_ATOMS: atom_id res chain seq x y z
N MET A 1 13.72 26.17 37.12
CA MET A 1 13.00 24.94 37.51
C MET A 1 12.39 24.39 36.24
N ALA A 2 13.12 23.55 35.53
CA ALA A 2 12.64 22.95 34.29
C ALA A 2 12.06 21.57 34.64
N THR A 3 10.76 21.40 34.42
CA THR A 3 10.03 20.15 34.57
C THR A 3 10.18 19.32 33.29
N VAL A 4 10.30 18.00 33.43
CA VAL A 4 10.26 17.06 32.29
C VAL A 4 8.95 17.28 31.52
N PRO A 5 8.98 17.47 30.18
CA PRO A 5 7.75 17.72 29.43
C PRO A 5 6.89 16.44 29.37
N ARG A 6 5.58 16.61 29.63
CA ARG A 6 4.57 15.55 29.48
C ARG A 6 3.82 15.71 28.16
N LEU A 7 3.28 14.61 27.63
CA LEU A 7 2.50 14.57 26.39
C LEU A 7 1.01 14.32 26.68
N GLY A 8 0.12 15.18 26.17
CA GLY A 8 -1.32 14.94 26.06
C GLY A 8 -2.19 15.38 27.26
N LEU A 9 -3.35 14.73 27.46
CA LEU A 9 -4.40 15.03 28.46
C LEU A 9 -3.94 15.14 29.94
N LEU A 10 -2.66 14.92 30.22
CA LEU A 10 -2.02 14.98 31.54
C LEU A 10 -1.10 16.21 31.72
N GLU A 11 -1.07 17.13 30.75
CA GLU A 11 -0.25 18.36 30.78
C GLU A 11 -0.55 19.24 32.02
N ASP A 12 -1.82 19.31 32.44
CA ASP A 12 -2.28 20.19 33.52
C ASP A 12 -2.48 19.51 34.88
N MET A 13 -2.15 18.21 35.01
CA MET A 13 -2.49 17.40 36.18
C MET A 13 -1.25 16.87 36.88
N ASP A 14 -1.12 16.97 38.20
CA ASP A 14 0.06 16.44 38.90
C ASP A 14 0.10 14.90 38.92
N ASP A 15 1.30 14.33 39.11
CA ASP A 15 1.51 12.88 39.09
C ASP A 15 0.71 12.12 40.15
N ALA A 16 0.47 12.72 41.32
CA ALA A 16 -0.26 12.06 42.40
C ALA A 16 -1.74 11.98 42.04
N THR A 17 -2.29 13.06 41.50
CA THR A 17 -3.67 13.10 40.97
C THR A 17 -3.85 12.14 39.80
N ALA A 18 -2.92 12.12 38.83
CA ALA A 18 -2.96 11.20 37.70
C ALA A 18 -2.90 9.73 38.16
N SER A 19 -2.00 9.40 39.09
CA SER A 19 -1.88 8.05 39.64
C SER A 19 -3.15 7.59 40.35
N LEU A 20 -3.81 8.49 41.10
CA LEU A 20 -5.07 8.18 41.78
C LEU A 20 -6.21 7.94 40.80
N ILE A 21 -6.31 8.74 39.72
CA ILE A 21 -7.34 8.57 38.70
C ILE A 21 -7.22 7.21 38.01
N PHE A 22 -6.01 6.84 37.56
CA PHE A 22 -5.81 5.55 36.91
C PHE A 22 -6.05 4.38 37.86
N GLN A 23 -5.69 4.53 39.14
CA GLN A 23 -6.01 3.53 40.16
C GLN A 23 -7.53 3.33 40.32
N LEU A 24 -8.30 4.42 40.43
CA LEU A 24 -9.75 4.36 40.56
C LEU A 24 -10.41 3.75 39.31
N GLN A 25 -9.94 4.12 38.12
CA GLN A 25 -10.44 3.56 36.86
C GLN A 25 -10.11 2.07 36.71
N LEU A 26 -8.95 1.63 37.20
CA LEU A 26 -8.60 0.21 37.25
C LEU A 26 -9.52 -0.55 38.21
N GLU A 27 -9.75 -0.03 39.41
CA GLU A 27 -10.68 -0.62 40.38
C GLU A 27 -12.11 -0.71 39.81
N ASP A 28 -12.59 0.34 39.14
CA ASP A 28 -13.91 0.31 38.49
C ASP A 28 -13.96 -0.68 37.32
N SER A 29 -12.88 -0.80 36.53
CA SER A 29 -12.80 -1.80 35.44
C SER A 29 -12.86 -3.23 35.98
N GLU A 30 -12.25 -3.49 37.14
CA GLU A 30 -12.28 -4.79 37.82
C GLU A 30 -13.64 -5.12 38.40
N ARG A 31 -14.35 -4.11 38.94
CA ARG A 31 -15.73 -4.25 39.39
C ARG A 31 -16.66 -4.55 38.22
N LEU A 32 -16.50 -3.87 37.09
CA LEU A 32 -17.25 -4.13 35.86
C LEU A 32 -16.99 -5.56 35.35
N ALA A 33 -15.74 -5.99 35.32
CA ALA A 33 -15.36 -7.35 34.93
C ALA A 33 -15.98 -8.41 35.86
N ALA A 34 -16.01 -8.15 37.18
CA ALA A 34 -16.62 -9.06 38.15
C ALA A 34 -18.16 -9.17 38.03
N THR A 35 -18.83 -8.11 37.53
CA THR A 35 -20.29 -8.13 37.30
C THR A 35 -20.68 -8.73 35.95
N SER A 36 -19.74 -8.84 35.01
CA SER A 36 -19.91 -9.48 33.70
C SER A 36 -19.95 -11.01 33.84
N LYS A 37 -21.14 -11.58 34.09
CA LYS A 37 -21.34 -13.03 33.97
C LYS A 37 -21.49 -13.39 32.49
N GLY A 38 -20.48 -14.07 31.94
CA GLY A 38 -20.37 -14.50 30.55
C GLY A 38 -21.60 -15.23 30.02
N LYS A 39 -22.53 -14.47 29.42
CA LYS A 39 -23.58 -14.98 28.54
C LYS A 39 -23.11 -14.79 27.11
N GLY A 40 -22.26 -15.72 26.65
CA GLY A 40 -21.75 -15.75 25.28
C GLY A 40 -21.55 -17.19 24.81
N PRO A 41 -21.68 -17.46 23.50
CA PRO A 41 -21.36 -18.77 22.94
C PRO A 41 -19.93 -19.18 23.30
N SER A 42 -19.74 -20.43 23.70
CA SER A 42 -18.43 -20.98 24.07
C SER A 42 -17.42 -20.83 22.93
N GLY A 43 -16.33 -20.08 23.17
CA GLY A 43 -15.21 -19.92 22.24
C GLY A 43 -15.07 -18.53 21.61
N ARG A 44 -16.01 -17.60 21.84
CA ARG A 44 -15.89 -16.20 21.38
C ARG A 44 -16.28 -15.24 22.50
N LEU A 45 -15.34 -14.39 22.91
CA LEU A 45 -15.62 -13.32 23.89
C LEU A 45 -16.59 -12.31 23.24
N PRO A 46 -17.63 -11.86 23.94
CA PRO A 46 -18.49 -10.77 23.46
C PRO A 46 -17.67 -9.49 23.23
N ASP A 47 -18.08 -8.67 22.26
CA ASP A 47 -17.38 -7.43 21.92
C ASP A 47 -17.25 -6.49 23.13
N ALA A 48 -18.22 -6.50 24.05
CA ALA A 48 -18.16 -5.75 25.31
C ALA A 48 -17.04 -6.23 26.25
N GLU A 49 -16.73 -7.53 26.26
CA GLU A 49 -15.66 -8.10 27.07
C GLU A 49 -14.29 -7.83 26.43
N ILE A 50 -14.22 -7.86 25.09
CA ILE A 50 -13.03 -7.47 24.33
C ILE A 50 -12.74 -5.98 24.56
N ALA A 51 -13.75 -5.12 24.47
CA ALA A 51 -13.62 -3.68 24.71
C ALA A 51 -13.17 -3.40 26.15
N LEU A 52 -13.75 -4.07 27.15
CA LEU A 52 -13.33 -3.94 28.55
C LEU A 52 -11.89 -4.38 28.78
N ARG A 53 -11.45 -5.46 28.11
CA ARG A 53 -10.07 -5.95 28.19
C ARG A 53 -9.06 -5.00 27.54
N LEU A 54 -9.40 -4.44 26.38
CA LEU A 54 -8.58 -3.43 25.71
C LEU A 54 -8.46 -2.18 26.57
N TYR A 55 -9.58 -1.69 27.11
CA TYR A 55 -9.61 -0.54 28.01
C TYR A 55 -8.77 -0.77 29.28
N LYS A 56 -8.87 -1.94 29.92
CA LYS A 56 -8.03 -2.28 31.08
C LYS A 56 -6.54 -2.27 30.72
N THR A 57 -6.18 -2.84 29.57
CA THR A 57 -4.78 -2.87 29.10
C THR A 57 -4.24 -1.45 28.88
N GLU A 58 -5.07 -0.55 28.34
CA GLU A 58 -4.71 0.86 28.13
C GLU A 58 -4.51 1.61 29.46
N LEU A 59 -5.38 1.39 30.45
CA LEU A 59 -5.23 1.95 31.80
C LEU A 59 -3.94 1.47 32.48
N GLU A 60 -3.60 0.17 32.39
CA GLU A 60 -2.38 -0.39 32.98
C GLU A 60 -1.11 0.19 32.32
N ASN A 61 -1.11 0.34 31.00
CA ASN A 61 -0.01 0.97 30.26
C ASN A 61 0.17 2.42 30.67
N THR A 62 -0.92 3.18 30.78
CA THR A 62 -0.87 4.60 31.13
C THR A 62 -0.45 4.80 32.60
N ALA A 63 -0.93 3.95 33.52
CA ALA A 63 -0.49 3.95 34.92
C ALA A 63 1.02 3.64 35.06
N THR A 64 1.55 2.76 34.20
CA THR A 64 2.98 2.46 34.16
C THR A 64 3.78 3.69 33.73
N LEU A 65 3.32 4.43 32.71
CA LEU A 65 3.96 5.68 32.28
C LEU A 65 4.00 6.74 33.39
N VAL A 66 2.91 6.91 34.14
CA VAL A 66 2.86 7.83 35.29
C VAL A 66 3.86 7.39 36.37
N ARG A 67 3.97 6.09 36.65
CA ARG A 67 4.92 5.57 37.64
C ARG A 67 6.37 5.76 37.20
N ASP A 68 6.66 5.52 35.93
CA ASP A 68 7.99 5.71 35.35
C ASP A 68 8.37 7.20 35.37
N HIS A 69 7.41 8.09 35.10
CA HIS A 69 7.60 9.54 35.22
C HIS A 69 7.84 9.98 36.68
N GLN A 70 7.07 9.47 37.63
CA GLN A 70 7.30 9.70 39.06
C GLN A 70 8.70 9.25 39.48
N PHE A 71 9.10 8.05 39.06
CA PHE A 71 10.42 7.49 39.36
C PHE A 71 11.55 8.33 38.75
N ALA A 72 11.44 8.69 37.47
CA ALA A 72 12.39 9.58 36.80
C ALA A 72 12.50 10.94 37.50
N SER A 73 11.37 11.50 37.96
CA SER A 73 11.33 12.77 38.69
C SER A 73 12.00 12.67 40.07
N THR A 74 12.02 11.50 40.71
CA THR A 74 12.77 11.30 41.97
C THR A 74 14.28 11.18 41.80
N LEU A 75 14.74 10.81 40.60
CA LEU A 75 16.17 10.64 40.30
C LEU A 75 16.87 11.97 39.99
N ASP A 76 16.14 12.99 39.54
CA ASP A 76 16.66 14.35 39.34
C ASP A 76 15.69 15.42 39.87
N PRO A 77 15.70 15.69 41.19
CA PRO A 77 14.82 16.70 41.79
C PRO A 77 15.15 18.15 41.39
N HIS A 78 16.24 18.40 40.65
CA HIS A 78 16.75 19.74 40.36
C HIS A 78 17.05 20.03 38.88
N GLY A 79 16.75 19.12 37.95
CA GLY A 79 16.89 19.34 36.52
C GLY A 79 18.34 19.63 36.12
N ARG A 80 19.30 18.85 36.64
CA ARG A 80 20.69 18.93 36.20
C ARG A 80 20.94 17.88 35.13
N GLU A 81 21.03 18.34 33.89
CA GLU A 81 21.55 17.56 32.77
C GLU A 81 22.85 16.85 33.17
N THR A 82 22.77 15.55 33.42
CA THR A 82 23.92 14.67 33.40
C THR A 82 23.71 13.64 32.31
N ALA A 83 24.31 13.91 31.16
CA ALA A 83 24.82 12.86 30.30
C ALA A 83 25.70 11.94 31.18
N ILE A 84 25.35 10.66 31.27
CA ILE A 84 26.20 9.44 31.43
C ILE A 84 25.31 8.32 31.99
N ALA A 85 25.05 7.30 31.16
CA ALA A 85 25.16 5.87 31.49
C ALA A 85 24.75 5.03 30.28
N LEU A 86 25.55 5.13 29.21
CA LEU A 86 25.65 4.10 28.19
C LEU A 86 26.63 3.06 28.74
N ASP A 87 26.18 2.18 29.64
CA ASP A 87 26.88 0.94 29.99
C ASP A 87 26.01 0.19 31.01
N LEU A 88 25.28 -0.81 30.53
CA LEU A 88 24.89 -2.06 31.20
C LEU A 88 23.87 -2.78 30.29
N MET A 89 24.35 -3.28 29.15
CA MET A 89 23.70 -4.39 28.44
C MET A 89 24.63 -5.61 28.52
N PRO A 90 24.15 -6.80 28.90
CA PRO A 90 24.97 -8.01 28.85
C PRO A 90 25.33 -8.34 27.40
N PRO A 91 26.54 -8.90 27.14
CA PRO A 91 26.99 -9.18 25.78
C PRO A 91 26.13 -10.27 25.12
N ARG A 92 25.87 -10.10 23.82
CA ARG A 92 25.23 -11.10 22.97
C ARG A 92 26.17 -12.29 22.72
N PRO A 93 25.67 -13.52 22.59
CA PRO A 93 26.50 -14.66 22.21
C PRO A 93 26.96 -14.53 20.75
N GLU A 94 28.27 -14.70 20.54
CA GLU A 94 28.91 -14.74 19.22
C GLU A 94 28.57 -16.03 18.48
N TYR A 95 28.08 -15.92 17.25
CA TYR A 95 28.05 -17.04 16.30
C TYR A 95 29.27 -16.93 15.36
N PRO A 96 29.98 -18.03 15.10
CA PRO A 96 31.18 -17.97 14.26
C PRO A 96 30.82 -17.73 12.79
N THR A 97 31.32 -16.63 12.24
CA THR A 97 31.45 -16.43 10.79
C THR A 97 32.66 -17.20 10.26
N PRO A 98 32.55 -17.94 9.13
CA PRO A 98 33.69 -18.60 8.52
C PRO A 98 34.63 -17.56 7.88
N GLN A 99 35.91 -17.63 8.25
CA GLN A 99 36.98 -16.86 7.62
C GLN A 99 37.70 -17.70 6.56
N ASN A 100 37.71 -17.10 5.37
CA ASN A 100 38.76 -17.10 4.35
C ASN A 100 38.59 -18.01 3.10
N PRO A 101 38.91 -17.48 1.90
CA PRO A 101 38.60 -18.03 0.60
C PRO A 101 39.79 -18.77 -0.03
N GLN A 102 39.52 -19.38 -1.20
CA GLN A 102 40.43 -20.12 -2.10
C GLN A 102 40.69 -21.58 -1.74
N ALA A 103 39.96 -22.47 -2.42
CA ALA A 103 40.57 -23.53 -3.22
C ALA A 103 39.52 -24.08 -4.19
N ALA A 104 39.70 -23.74 -5.46
CA ALA A 104 39.11 -24.47 -6.57
C ALA A 104 39.82 -25.82 -6.75
N GLN A 105 39.16 -26.73 -7.46
CA GLN A 105 39.73 -27.90 -8.14
C GLN A 105 40.14 -29.10 -7.28
N ILE A 106 39.23 -30.07 -7.18
CA ILE A 106 39.60 -31.49 -7.15
C ILE A 106 38.67 -32.19 -8.14
N LEU A 107 39.22 -32.60 -9.28
CA LEU A 107 39.12 -33.94 -9.86
C LEU A 107 40.01 -33.99 -11.10
N GLY A 108 41.07 -34.80 -11.01
CA GLY A 108 42.04 -35.11 -12.06
C GLY A 108 42.81 -36.39 -11.68
N PRO A 109 43.46 -37.08 -12.63
CA PRO A 109 43.10 -38.46 -13.00
C PRO A 109 44.22 -39.50 -12.76
N THR A 110 43.86 -40.79 -12.71
CA THR A 110 44.73 -41.94 -13.09
C THR A 110 43.83 -43.15 -13.40
N ASN A 111 43.70 -43.65 -14.63
CA ASN A 111 44.57 -44.49 -15.48
C ASN A 111 44.30 -46.02 -15.36
N VAL A 112 43.72 -46.55 -16.45
CA VAL A 112 43.87 -47.86 -17.13
C VAL A 112 43.98 -49.18 -16.35
N LEU A 113 43.18 -50.19 -16.72
CA LEU A 113 43.57 -51.28 -17.66
C LEU A 113 42.42 -52.27 -17.95
N ASP A 114 42.46 -52.76 -19.19
CA ASP A 114 41.65 -53.70 -19.97
C ASP A 114 40.98 -54.93 -19.32
N LEU A 115 39.85 -55.38 -19.88
CA LEU A 115 39.77 -56.59 -20.75
C LEU A 115 38.34 -56.80 -21.32
N ASN A 116 38.24 -56.78 -22.65
CA ASN A 116 37.11 -57.16 -23.55
C ASN A 116 37.00 -58.71 -23.68
N PRO A 117 36.11 -59.33 -24.52
CA PRO A 117 34.79 -58.95 -25.07
C PRO A 117 33.75 -60.13 -25.10
N ALA A 118 32.49 -59.87 -25.46
CA ALA A 118 31.67 -60.83 -26.24
C ALA A 118 30.57 -60.09 -27.02
N ALA A 119 30.54 -60.35 -28.31
CA ALA A 119 29.80 -59.65 -29.35
C ALA A 119 28.31 -60.02 -29.40
N GLU A 120 27.45 -59.03 -29.56
CA GLU A 120 26.21 -59.14 -30.37
C GLU A 120 26.04 -57.85 -31.19
N SER A 121 25.50 -58.04 -32.39
CA SER A 121 25.47 -57.23 -33.62
C SER A 121 25.06 -55.74 -33.50
N PRO A 122 25.47 -54.88 -34.46
CA PRO A 122 25.07 -53.46 -34.47
C PRO A 122 23.58 -53.30 -34.85
N PRO A 123 22.80 -52.44 -34.15
CA PRO A 123 21.62 -51.84 -34.73
C PRO A 123 22.04 -50.69 -35.66
N ASN A 124 21.29 -50.53 -36.76
CA ASN A 124 21.53 -49.62 -37.87
C ASN A 124 21.87 -48.17 -37.46
N GLU A 125 22.86 -47.59 -38.15
CA GLU A 125 23.29 -46.19 -38.13
C GLU A 125 22.33 -45.27 -38.93
N GLU A 126 21.03 -45.24 -38.61
CA GLU A 126 20.12 -44.24 -39.18
C GLU A 126 19.04 -43.85 -38.14
N ASP A 127 19.44 -43.14 -37.09
CA ASP A 127 18.61 -42.20 -36.31
C ASP A 127 19.48 -41.57 -35.21
N GLU A 128 20.41 -40.68 -35.58
CA GLU A 128 20.85 -39.67 -34.61
C GLU A 128 19.67 -38.70 -34.44
N PRO A 129 19.09 -38.54 -33.23
CA PRO A 129 18.04 -37.55 -33.04
C PRO A 129 18.61 -36.18 -33.38
N GLU A 130 18.01 -35.51 -34.39
CA GLU A 130 18.33 -34.10 -34.69
C GLU A 130 18.32 -33.31 -33.37
N PRO A 131 19.31 -32.42 -33.14
CA PRO A 131 19.34 -31.63 -31.92
C PRO A 131 18.02 -30.87 -31.81
N GLU A 132 17.25 -31.18 -30.76
CA GLU A 132 16.01 -30.48 -30.47
C GLU A 132 16.27 -28.98 -30.48
N PRO A 133 15.40 -28.16 -31.11
CA PRO A 133 15.64 -26.73 -31.22
C PRO A 133 15.83 -26.15 -29.82
N GLU A 134 16.96 -25.46 -29.59
CA GLU A 134 17.21 -24.78 -28.32
C GLU A 134 16.13 -23.72 -28.10
N ILE A 135 15.17 -24.03 -27.23
CA ILE A 135 14.08 -23.10 -26.89
C ILE A 135 14.67 -22.01 -26.01
N GLU A 136 14.81 -20.81 -26.56
CA GLU A 136 15.13 -19.61 -25.78
C GLU A 136 14.05 -19.40 -24.71
N ARG A 137 14.45 -19.20 -23.45
CA ARG A 137 13.54 -18.96 -22.33
C ARG A 137 13.86 -17.64 -21.65
N SER A 138 12.84 -16.89 -21.25
CA SER A 138 12.96 -15.66 -20.45
C SER A 138 12.11 -15.75 -19.18
N TYR A 139 12.42 -14.89 -18.21
CA TYR A 139 11.78 -14.85 -16.92
C TYR A 139 10.65 -13.82 -16.90
N CYS A 140 9.45 -14.24 -16.51
CA CYS A 140 8.32 -13.33 -16.35
C CYS A 140 8.48 -12.43 -15.10
N THR A 141 8.42 -11.12 -15.29
CA THR A 141 8.50 -10.14 -14.21
C THR A 141 7.25 -10.06 -13.33
N SER A 142 6.23 -10.89 -13.54
CA SER A 142 5.04 -10.96 -12.69
C SER A 142 5.01 -12.26 -11.89
N CYS A 143 4.90 -13.42 -12.54
CA CYS A 143 4.83 -14.72 -11.85
C CYS A 143 6.17 -15.28 -11.41
N MET A 144 7.31 -14.76 -11.91
CA MET A 144 8.65 -15.27 -11.62
C MET A 144 8.98 -16.64 -12.21
N GLU A 145 8.29 -17.03 -13.28
CA GLU A 145 8.53 -18.31 -13.93
C GLU A 145 9.35 -18.11 -15.20
N MET A 146 10.16 -19.13 -15.52
CA MET A 146 10.88 -19.22 -16.79
C MET A 146 9.93 -19.76 -17.85
N VAL A 147 9.65 -18.94 -18.85
CA VAL A 147 8.71 -19.25 -19.95
C VAL A 147 9.47 -19.22 -21.26
N ASP A 148 9.04 -20.03 -22.22
CA ASP A 148 9.50 -19.97 -23.60
C ASP A 148 9.35 -18.54 -24.15
N ALA A 149 10.41 -18.02 -24.75
CA ALA A 149 10.50 -16.65 -25.24
C ALA A 149 9.40 -16.29 -26.25
N ARG A 150 8.82 -17.29 -26.93
CA ARG A 150 7.69 -17.10 -27.85
C ARG A 150 6.40 -16.63 -27.16
N PHE A 151 6.25 -16.90 -25.86
CA PHE A 151 5.10 -16.48 -25.05
C PHE A 151 5.42 -15.30 -24.12
N ILE A 152 6.52 -14.59 -24.40
CA ILE A 152 6.96 -13.42 -23.65
C ILE A 152 6.65 -12.17 -24.46
N ALA A 153 6.10 -11.16 -23.79
CA ALA A 153 5.97 -9.81 -24.30
C ALA A 153 6.83 -8.85 -23.48
N THR A 154 7.67 -8.08 -24.17
CA THR A 154 8.53 -7.07 -23.56
C THR A 154 7.84 -5.72 -23.58
N THR A 155 7.65 -5.14 -22.39
CA THR A 155 7.05 -3.81 -22.22
C THR A 155 8.00 -2.69 -22.66
N PRO A 156 7.52 -1.45 -22.90
CA PRO A 156 8.38 -0.33 -23.31
C PRO A 156 9.52 0.01 -22.33
N CYS A 157 9.37 -0.37 -21.06
CA CYS A 157 10.41 -0.19 -20.03
C CYS A 157 11.48 -1.31 -20.05
N GLY A 158 11.34 -2.31 -20.92
CA GLY A 158 12.27 -3.44 -21.07
C GLY A 158 12.00 -4.64 -20.16
N HIS A 159 10.90 -4.64 -19.39
CA HIS A 159 10.53 -5.80 -18.58
C HIS A 159 9.65 -6.80 -19.35
N ASP A 160 9.94 -8.08 -19.17
CA ASP A 160 9.27 -9.21 -19.81
C ASP A 160 8.10 -9.74 -18.98
N TYR A 161 6.97 -9.99 -19.64
CA TYR A 161 5.79 -10.63 -19.05
C TYR A 161 5.44 -11.87 -19.86
N CYS A 162 5.09 -12.98 -19.20
CA CYS A 162 4.39 -14.05 -19.90
C CYS A 162 3.00 -13.58 -20.32
N GLN A 163 2.48 -14.21 -21.37
CA GLN A 163 1.17 -13.90 -21.94
C GLN A 163 0.07 -13.83 -20.88
N GLU A 164 -0.05 -14.86 -20.03
CA GLU A 164 -1.07 -14.95 -18.98
C GLU A 164 -1.01 -13.77 -17.99
N CYS A 165 0.18 -13.51 -17.43
CA CYS A 165 0.37 -12.42 -16.49
C CYS A 165 0.10 -11.04 -17.09
N LEU A 166 0.38 -10.85 -18.38
CA LEU A 166 0.09 -9.60 -19.05
C LEU A 166 -1.41 -9.44 -19.28
N GLN A 167 -2.10 -10.49 -19.74
CA GLN A 167 -3.56 -10.46 -19.89
C GLN A 167 -4.26 -10.21 -18.55
N ASP A 168 -3.80 -10.84 -17.47
CA ASP A 168 -4.30 -10.59 -16.11
C ASP A 168 -4.12 -9.13 -15.69
N LEU A 169 -2.99 -8.52 -16.03
CA LEU A 169 -2.76 -7.09 -15.76
C LEU A 169 -3.78 -6.22 -16.50
N PHE A 170 -4.04 -6.51 -17.77
CA PHE A 170 -5.07 -5.80 -18.56
C PHE A 170 -6.46 -5.99 -17.96
N ASN A 171 -6.86 -7.23 -17.68
CA ASN A 171 -8.17 -7.53 -17.09
C ASN A 171 -8.37 -6.83 -15.74
N ARG A 172 -7.35 -6.81 -14.87
CA ARG A 172 -7.40 -6.06 -13.61
C ARG A 172 -7.55 -4.56 -13.83
N SER A 173 -6.92 -4.01 -14.86
CA SER A 173 -7.06 -2.58 -15.19
C SER A 173 -8.46 -2.18 -15.67
N PHE A 174 -9.27 -3.14 -16.12
CA PHE A 174 -10.66 -2.87 -16.53
C PHE A 174 -11.62 -2.74 -15.33
N ILE A 175 -11.20 -3.27 -14.18
CA ILE A 175 -11.96 -3.27 -12.92
C ILE A 175 -11.45 -2.16 -12.01
N ASP A 176 -10.13 -2.07 -11.85
CA ASP A 176 -9.47 -1.09 -10.99
C ASP A 176 -8.94 0.08 -11.83
N GLU A 177 -9.63 1.21 -11.77
CA GLU A 177 -9.28 2.44 -12.48
C GLU A 177 -7.87 2.96 -12.12
N GLU A 178 -7.34 2.62 -10.95
CA GLU A 178 -5.97 3.00 -10.56
C GLU A 178 -4.90 2.26 -11.37
N LEU A 179 -5.22 1.05 -11.83
CA LEU A 179 -4.36 0.26 -12.70
C LEU A 179 -4.52 0.65 -14.17
N PHE A 180 -5.41 1.59 -14.49
CA PHE A 180 -5.65 2.04 -15.85
C PHE A 180 -4.93 3.35 -16.20
N PRO A 181 -4.23 3.43 -17.35
CA PRO A 181 -3.89 2.35 -18.26
C PRO A 181 -2.89 1.40 -17.59
N PRO A 182 -2.81 0.14 -18.05
CA PRO A 182 -1.76 -0.79 -17.65
C PRO A 182 -0.40 -0.14 -17.74
N ARG A 183 0.39 -0.25 -16.67
CA ARG A 183 1.71 0.35 -16.54
C ARG A 183 2.73 -0.68 -16.10
N CYS A 184 3.98 -0.44 -16.48
CA CYS A 184 5.14 -1.08 -15.88
C CYS A 184 6.19 -0.01 -15.61
N CYS A 185 6.65 0.10 -14.36
CA CYS A 185 7.68 1.04 -13.94
C CYS A 185 7.34 2.49 -14.31
N MET A 186 6.19 2.99 -13.88
CA MET A 186 5.68 4.33 -14.22
C MET A 186 5.36 4.57 -15.72
N GLN A 187 5.65 3.63 -16.62
CA GLN A 187 5.44 3.80 -18.05
C GLN A 187 4.18 3.08 -18.52
N PRO A 188 3.25 3.75 -19.22
CA PRO A 188 2.10 3.11 -19.85
C PRO A 188 2.55 2.02 -20.83
N ILE A 189 1.94 0.84 -20.73
CA ILE A 189 2.11 -0.23 -21.70
C ILE A 189 1.24 0.10 -22.90
N LEU A 190 1.86 0.44 -24.02
CA LEU A 190 1.14 0.76 -25.25
C LEU A 190 0.57 -0.52 -25.86
N LEU A 191 -0.71 -0.53 -26.23
CA LEU A 191 -1.37 -1.70 -26.80
C LEU A 191 -0.55 -2.30 -27.96
N GLY A 192 -0.09 -1.44 -28.89
CA GLY A 192 0.73 -1.81 -30.03
C GLY A 192 2.05 -2.52 -29.69
N SER A 193 2.60 -2.32 -28.49
CA SER A 193 3.85 -2.97 -28.06
C SER A 193 3.67 -4.41 -27.59
N VAL A 194 2.43 -4.83 -27.32
CA VAL A 194 2.15 -6.13 -26.67
C VAL A 194 1.00 -6.90 -27.32
N GLN A 195 0.53 -6.50 -28.50
CA GLN A 195 -0.64 -7.10 -29.17
C GLN A 195 -0.54 -8.62 -29.33
N THR A 196 0.66 -9.14 -29.60
CA THR A 196 0.88 -10.58 -29.79
C THR A 196 0.59 -11.41 -28.53
N ALA A 197 0.60 -10.79 -27.35
CA ALA A 197 0.26 -11.43 -26.09
C ALA A 197 -1.20 -11.21 -25.65
N LEU A 198 -1.98 -10.41 -26.37
CA LEU A 198 -3.37 -10.11 -26.02
C LEU A 198 -4.34 -10.86 -26.93
N THR A 199 -5.50 -11.23 -26.38
CA THR A 199 -6.59 -11.76 -27.19
C THR A 199 -7.40 -10.60 -27.80
N PRO A 200 -8.06 -10.81 -28.96
CA PRO A 200 -8.91 -9.78 -29.57
C PRO A 200 -9.99 -9.22 -28.61
N GLU A 201 -10.49 -10.04 -27.70
CA GLU A 201 -11.48 -9.65 -26.70
C GLU A 201 -10.90 -8.66 -25.68
N ILE A 202 -9.67 -8.88 -25.23
CA ILE A 202 -8.97 -7.97 -24.32
C ILE A 202 -8.66 -6.65 -25.01
N GLU A 203 -8.26 -6.67 -26.29
CA GLU A 203 -8.01 -5.45 -27.05
C GLU A 203 -9.27 -4.61 -27.23
N GLN A 204 -10.41 -5.23 -27.60
CA GLN A 204 -11.69 -4.53 -27.70
C GLN A 204 -12.14 -3.96 -26.36
N THR A 205 -12.02 -4.75 -25.29
CA THR A 205 -12.37 -4.31 -23.93
C THR A 205 -11.49 -3.14 -23.49
N TYR A 206 -10.19 -3.18 -23.79
CA TYR A 206 -9.26 -2.09 -23.50
C TYR A 206 -9.68 -0.79 -24.21
N GLN A 207 -10.05 -0.83 -25.49
CA GLN A 207 -10.50 0.36 -26.23
C GLN A 207 -11.80 0.92 -25.65
N ALA A 208 -12.77 0.05 -25.33
CA ALA A 208 -14.02 0.45 -24.69
C ALA A 208 -13.77 1.10 -23.31
N LYS A 209 -12.94 0.47 -22.47
CA LYS A 209 -12.58 0.99 -21.14
C LYS A 209 -11.76 2.26 -21.20
N LYS A 210 -10.88 2.39 -22.20
CA LYS A 210 -10.14 3.63 -22.45
C LYS A 210 -11.10 4.78 -22.72
N PHE A 211 -12.03 4.59 -23.65
CA PHE A 211 -13.02 5.61 -23.97
C PHE A 211 -13.93 5.94 -22.77
N GLU A 212 -14.37 4.92 -22.02
CA GLU A 212 -15.11 5.10 -20.76
C GLU A 212 -14.32 5.97 -19.77
N PHE A 213 -13.10 5.59 -19.40
CA PHE A 213 -12.33 6.26 -18.36
C PHE A 213 -11.78 7.63 -18.76
N GLU A 214 -11.60 7.89 -20.05
CA GLU A 214 -11.24 9.22 -20.57
C GLU A 214 -12.45 10.17 -20.68
N SER A 215 -13.68 9.64 -20.60
CA SER A 215 -14.90 10.45 -20.67
C SER A 215 -15.13 11.23 -19.38
N THR A 216 -15.40 12.54 -19.49
CA THR A 216 -15.82 13.39 -18.38
C THR A 216 -17.31 13.25 -18.09
N ASN A 217 -17.72 13.36 -16.83
CA ASN A 217 -19.14 13.25 -16.41
C ASN A 217 -19.84 11.98 -16.95
N ARG A 218 -19.19 10.83 -16.77
CA ARG A 218 -19.66 9.51 -17.21
C ARG A 218 -21.11 9.28 -16.78
N THR A 219 -21.90 8.70 -17.68
CA THR A 219 -23.27 8.27 -17.39
C THR A 219 -23.34 6.77 -17.62
N TYR A 220 -23.95 6.08 -16.67
CA TYR A 220 -24.16 4.64 -16.72
C TYR A 220 -25.65 4.37 -16.80
N CYS A 221 -26.04 3.23 -17.35
CA CYS A 221 -27.43 2.81 -17.36
C CYS A 221 -27.96 2.75 -15.92
N SER A 222 -29.10 3.42 -15.68
CA SER A 222 -29.76 3.44 -14.37
C SER A 222 -30.43 2.11 -13.98
N ASP A 223 -30.54 1.18 -14.92
CA ASP A 223 -30.97 -0.19 -14.63
C ASP A 223 -29.82 -0.95 -13.93
N PRO A 224 -30.02 -1.40 -12.68
CA PRO A 224 -28.95 -2.03 -11.89
C PRO A 224 -28.43 -3.32 -12.50
N ASP A 225 -29.27 -4.09 -13.22
CA ASP A 225 -28.85 -5.33 -13.87
C ASP A 225 -28.02 -5.05 -15.15
N CYS A 226 -28.18 -3.86 -15.73
CA CYS A 226 -27.45 -3.45 -16.93
C CYS A 226 -26.16 -2.69 -16.60
N SER A 227 -26.26 -1.58 -15.85
CA SER A 227 -25.16 -0.70 -15.41
C SER A 227 -24.10 -0.34 -16.47
N THR A 228 -24.42 -0.47 -17.76
CA THR A 228 -23.48 -0.30 -18.87
C THR A 228 -23.15 1.18 -19.07
N PHE A 229 -21.90 1.49 -19.39
CA PHE A 229 -21.47 2.83 -19.74
C PHE A 229 -22.22 3.36 -20.97
N LEU A 230 -22.80 4.56 -20.86
CA LEU A 230 -23.54 5.23 -21.92
C LEU A 230 -22.67 6.32 -22.54
N PRO A 231 -22.19 6.13 -23.79
CA PRO A 231 -21.32 7.10 -24.43
C PRO A 231 -22.07 8.41 -24.71
N PRO A 232 -21.38 9.56 -24.81
CA PRO A 232 -22.02 10.85 -25.08
C PRO A 232 -22.87 10.87 -26.36
N THR A 233 -22.56 10.02 -27.34
CA THR A 233 -23.33 9.85 -28.58
C THR A 233 -24.76 9.34 -28.34
N ASN A 234 -25.02 8.70 -27.20
CA ASN A 234 -26.33 8.18 -26.82
C ASN A 234 -27.16 9.19 -26.04
N ILE A 235 -26.66 10.42 -25.87
CA ILE A 235 -27.29 11.47 -25.08
C ILE A 235 -28.02 12.43 -26.01
N GLN A 236 -29.32 12.62 -25.78
CA GLN A 236 -30.16 13.61 -26.43
C GLN A 236 -30.95 14.37 -25.37
N ASP A 237 -30.91 15.71 -25.43
CA ASP A 237 -31.63 16.60 -24.50
C ASP A 237 -31.45 16.25 -23.01
N GLY A 238 -30.22 15.89 -22.61
CA GLY A 238 -29.90 15.55 -21.23
C GLY A 238 -30.35 14.14 -20.78
N VAL A 239 -30.85 13.32 -21.70
CA VAL A 239 -31.25 11.93 -21.45
C VAL A 239 -30.37 10.98 -22.26
N ALA A 240 -29.76 10.01 -21.59
CA ALA A 240 -28.97 8.95 -22.20
C ALA A 240 -29.83 7.70 -22.43
N THR A 241 -29.82 7.14 -23.63
CA THR A 241 -30.56 5.90 -23.95
C THR A 241 -29.62 4.71 -24.04
N CYS A 242 -29.93 3.64 -23.31
CA CYS A 242 -29.17 2.39 -23.36
C CYS A 242 -29.45 1.60 -24.65
N ASN A 243 -28.41 1.22 -25.38
CA ASN A 243 -28.56 0.41 -26.59
C ASN A 243 -28.78 -1.09 -26.31
N LEU A 244 -28.62 -1.53 -25.05
CA LEU A 244 -28.75 -2.94 -24.66
C LEU A 244 -30.13 -3.26 -24.08
N CYS A 245 -30.63 -2.42 -23.18
CA CYS A 245 -31.91 -2.64 -22.50
C CYS A 245 -32.93 -1.51 -22.72
N GLU A 246 -32.62 -0.52 -23.57
CA GLU A 246 -33.48 0.63 -23.90
C GLU A 246 -33.80 1.57 -22.73
N THR A 247 -33.33 1.27 -21.51
CA THR A 247 -33.49 2.13 -20.33
C THR A 247 -32.92 3.52 -20.58
N ARG A 248 -33.75 4.53 -20.27
CA ARG A 248 -33.41 5.95 -20.40
C ARG A 248 -32.94 6.48 -19.06
N THR A 249 -31.81 7.17 -19.04
CA THR A 249 -31.15 7.66 -17.83
C THR A 249 -30.98 9.17 -17.90
N CYS A 250 -31.33 9.89 -16.83
CA CYS A 250 -31.08 11.31 -16.69
C CYS A 250 -29.57 11.57 -16.51
N THR A 251 -28.99 12.44 -17.33
CA THR A 251 -27.55 12.72 -17.25
C THR A 251 -27.16 13.65 -16.09
N ILE A 252 -28.13 14.26 -15.42
CA ILE A 252 -27.92 15.17 -14.29
C ILE A 252 -27.88 14.38 -12.98
N CYS A 253 -28.99 13.73 -12.62
CA CYS A 253 -29.11 12.97 -11.37
C CYS A 253 -28.70 11.48 -11.50
N LYS A 254 -28.38 11.01 -12.71
CA LYS A 254 -27.93 9.63 -13.01
C LYS A 254 -28.95 8.53 -12.67
N THR A 255 -30.21 8.88 -12.43
CA THR A 255 -31.33 7.95 -12.22
C THR A 255 -32.15 7.77 -13.50
N ALA A 256 -33.24 6.99 -13.44
CA ALA A 256 -34.17 6.83 -14.55
C ALA A 256 -34.65 8.20 -15.09
N ALA A 257 -34.76 8.32 -16.41
CA ALA A 257 -35.16 9.56 -17.06
C ALA A 257 -36.54 10.03 -16.56
N HIS A 258 -36.67 11.35 -16.39
CA HIS A 258 -37.87 12.00 -15.87
C HIS A 258 -38.09 13.33 -16.59
N GLU A 259 -39.35 13.77 -16.67
CA GLU A 259 -39.73 15.05 -17.31
C GLU A 259 -39.73 16.23 -16.33
N ALA A 260 -39.95 15.95 -15.04
CA ALA A 260 -39.90 16.96 -13.99
C ALA A 260 -38.47 17.48 -13.78
N GLU A 261 -38.33 18.59 -13.05
CA GLU A 261 -37.03 19.03 -12.56
C GLU A 261 -36.37 17.92 -11.74
N CYS A 262 -35.05 17.77 -11.86
CA CYS A 262 -34.33 16.77 -11.07
C CYS A 262 -34.62 16.99 -9.59
N PRO A 263 -34.94 15.93 -8.83
CA PRO A 263 -35.03 16.06 -7.39
C PRO A 263 -33.71 16.63 -6.86
N ASP A 264 -33.79 17.53 -5.88
CA ASP A 264 -32.60 17.96 -5.17
C ASP A 264 -31.88 16.72 -4.64
N ASP A 265 -30.65 16.53 -5.09
CA ASP A 265 -29.86 15.38 -4.67
C ASP A 265 -29.36 15.64 -3.26
N GLU A 266 -30.18 15.24 -2.28
CA GLU A 266 -29.84 15.32 -0.86
C GLU A 266 -28.52 14.63 -0.57
N ASN A 267 -28.20 13.52 -1.25
CA ASN A 267 -26.93 12.83 -1.06
C ASN A 267 -25.75 13.69 -1.53
N SER A 268 -25.87 14.34 -2.70
CA SER A 268 -24.85 15.30 -3.15
C SER A 268 -24.70 16.49 -2.21
N ARG A 269 -25.80 16.99 -1.64
CA ARG A 269 -25.74 18.08 -0.64
C ARG A 269 -25.05 17.62 0.64
N LEU A 270 -25.47 16.48 1.20
CA LEU A 270 -24.88 15.88 2.39
C LEU A 270 -23.40 15.55 2.19
N LEU A 271 -23.02 15.05 1.01
CA LEU A 271 -21.62 14.79 0.66
C LEU A 271 -20.80 16.08 0.63
N LYS A 272 -21.34 17.17 0.07
CA LYS A 272 -20.65 18.48 0.05
C LYS A 272 -20.54 19.06 1.47
N GLU A 273 -21.56 18.90 2.29
CA GLU A 273 -21.54 19.34 3.70
C GLU A 273 -20.50 18.55 4.50
N LEU A 274 -20.49 17.22 4.37
CA LEU A 274 -19.49 16.37 4.99
C LEU A 274 -18.08 16.69 4.48
N ALA A 275 -17.91 16.87 3.17
CA ALA A 275 -16.63 17.26 2.59
C ALA A 275 -16.13 18.60 3.15
N ALA A 276 -17.01 19.57 3.37
CA ALA A 276 -16.65 20.84 4.00
C ALA A 276 -16.25 20.67 5.47
N GLN A 277 -16.92 19.78 6.21
CA GLN A 277 -16.60 19.47 7.61
C GLN A 277 -15.25 18.75 7.75
N GLU A 278 -15.00 17.76 6.90
CA GLU A 278 -13.77 16.95 6.89
C GLU A 278 -12.61 17.63 6.12
N GLY A 279 -12.87 18.75 5.46
CA GLY A 279 -11.89 19.46 4.64
C GLY A 279 -11.50 18.76 3.33
N TRP A 280 -12.32 17.82 2.86
CA TRP A 280 -12.14 17.15 1.57
C TRP A 280 -12.20 18.13 0.41
N GLN A 281 -11.47 17.80 -0.66
CA GLN A 281 -11.28 18.68 -1.80
C GLN A 281 -11.82 18.03 -3.07
N SER A 282 -12.28 18.84 -4.01
CA SER A 282 -12.66 18.34 -5.33
C SER A 282 -11.49 18.50 -6.30
N CYS A 283 -11.22 17.46 -7.09
CA CYS A 283 -10.21 17.55 -8.15
C CYS A 283 -10.60 18.64 -9.17
N PRO A 284 -9.72 19.60 -9.50
CA PRO A 284 -10.04 20.65 -10.48
C PRO A 284 -10.19 20.14 -11.91
N GLY A 285 -9.72 18.92 -12.21
CA GLY A 285 -9.82 18.30 -13.53
C GLY A 285 -11.10 17.50 -13.76
N CYS A 286 -11.45 16.61 -12.82
CA CYS A 286 -12.58 15.68 -12.98
C CYS A 286 -13.66 15.79 -11.91
N HIS A 287 -13.52 16.71 -10.96
CA HIS A 287 -14.44 16.97 -9.85
C HIS A 287 -14.66 15.83 -8.85
N ARG A 288 -13.91 14.72 -8.97
CA ARG A 288 -13.91 13.66 -7.96
C ARG A 288 -13.49 14.22 -6.60
N MET A 289 -14.23 13.86 -5.55
CA MET A 289 -13.91 14.21 -4.17
C MET A 289 -12.67 13.42 -3.71
N VAL A 290 -11.74 14.09 -3.05
CA VAL A 290 -10.47 13.52 -2.57
C VAL A 290 -10.20 13.90 -1.13
N GLU A 291 -9.77 12.91 -0.35
CA GLU A 291 -9.29 13.07 1.01
C GLU A 291 -7.75 13.12 1.01
N LEU A 292 -7.17 13.88 1.94
CA LEU A 292 -5.73 13.82 2.24
C LEU A 292 -5.52 13.53 3.72
N THR A 293 -5.20 12.28 4.03
CA THR A 293 -4.96 11.81 5.40
C THR A 293 -3.57 12.20 5.90
N LEU A 294 -2.50 11.97 5.11
CA LEU A 294 -1.11 12.19 5.50
C LEU A 294 -0.24 12.70 4.34
N GLY A 295 0.93 13.25 4.66
CA GLY A 295 1.92 13.70 3.68
C GLY A 295 1.72 15.15 3.19
N CYS A 296 2.29 15.45 2.03
CA CYS A 296 2.32 16.81 1.48
C CYS A 296 1.04 17.16 0.70
N TYR A 297 0.81 18.44 0.45
CA TYR A 297 -0.38 18.92 -0.27
C TYR A 297 -0.34 18.68 -1.80
N HIS A 298 0.65 17.93 -2.31
CA HIS A 298 0.73 17.57 -3.73
C HIS A 298 -0.21 16.41 -4.03
N MET A 299 -1.35 16.71 -4.66
CA MET A 299 -2.29 15.69 -5.12
C MET A 299 -2.01 15.29 -6.56
N MET A 300 -2.21 14.00 -6.84
CA MET A 300 -2.25 13.43 -8.18
C MET A 300 -3.59 12.68 -8.30
N CYS A 301 -4.55 13.26 -9.02
CA CYS A 301 -5.83 12.59 -9.24
C CYS A 301 -5.69 11.46 -10.27
N PHE A 302 -6.62 10.52 -10.29
CA PHE A 302 -6.75 9.48 -11.32
C PHE A 302 -6.92 10.05 -12.73
N CYS A 303 -7.50 11.25 -12.86
CA CYS A 303 -7.53 11.97 -14.13
C CYS A 303 -6.18 12.60 -14.53
N ARG A 304 -5.10 12.28 -13.79
CA ARG A 304 -3.71 12.70 -13.96
C ARG A 304 -3.43 14.20 -13.80
N VAL A 305 -4.39 14.96 -13.27
CA VAL A 305 -4.14 16.34 -12.89
C VAL A 305 -3.37 16.37 -11.57
N HIS A 306 -2.25 17.10 -11.58
CA HIS A 306 -1.48 17.40 -10.39
C HIS A 306 -1.93 18.78 -9.87
N PHE A 307 -2.31 18.87 -8.60
CA PHE A 307 -2.85 20.10 -8.02
C PHE A 307 -2.53 20.24 -6.54
N CYS A 308 -2.68 21.45 -6.00
CA CYS A 308 -2.54 21.71 -4.58
C CYS A 308 -3.82 21.38 -3.83
N TYR A 309 -3.75 20.53 -2.79
CA TYR A 309 -4.91 20.18 -1.98
C TYR A 309 -5.59 21.42 -1.37
N LEU A 310 -4.82 22.37 -0.84
CA LEU A 310 -5.39 23.52 -0.12
C LEU A 310 -6.17 24.51 -1.00
N CYS A 311 -5.70 24.76 -2.22
CA CYS A 311 -6.25 25.83 -3.08
C CYS A 311 -6.68 25.35 -4.46
N GLN A 312 -6.54 24.06 -4.76
CA GLN A 312 -6.85 23.44 -6.04
C GLN A 312 -6.06 24.00 -7.24
N ALA A 313 -5.00 24.79 -6.99
CA ALA A 313 -4.16 25.35 -8.04
C ALA A 313 -3.49 24.25 -8.88
N THR A 314 -3.55 24.42 -10.20
CA THR A 314 -2.95 23.52 -11.19
C THR A 314 -2.17 24.34 -12.24
N PRO A 315 -1.00 23.89 -12.70
CA PRO A 315 -0.22 22.74 -12.22
C PRO A 315 0.23 22.87 -10.76
N TRP A 316 0.58 21.73 -10.14
CA TRP A 316 1.07 21.68 -8.77
C TRP A 316 2.19 22.71 -8.53
N LYS A 317 2.10 23.36 -7.36
CA LYS A 317 3.05 24.34 -6.83
C LYS A 317 3.23 25.62 -7.66
N THR A 318 2.18 26.04 -8.34
CA THR A 318 2.03 27.42 -8.87
C THR A 318 1.50 28.42 -7.82
N CYS A 319 1.15 27.95 -6.63
CA CYS A 319 0.66 28.72 -5.50
C CYS A 319 1.71 28.92 -4.39
N GLN A 320 1.47 29.85 -3.47
CA GLN A 320 2.32 30.09 -2.28
C GLN A 320 1.94 29.24 -1.06
N CYS A 321 1.03 28.28 -1.22
CA CYS A 321 0.63 27.39 -0.13
C CYS A 321 1.84 26.64 0.45
N PRO A 322 1.84 26.36 1.77
CA PRO A 322 2.86 25.53 2.41
C PRO A 322 2.98 24.16 1.72
N GLN A 323 4.09 23.46 1.95
CA GLN A 323 4.31 22.16 1.33
C GLN A 323 3.50 21.05 2.02
N TRP A 324 3.36 21.12 3.35
CA TRP A 324 2.63 20.16 4.19
C TRP A 324 2.11 20.85 5.45
N ASP A 325 1.21 20.17 6.13
CA ASP A 325 0.89 20.40 7.54
C ASP A 325 1.90 19.65 8.42
N GLU A 326 2.35 20.26 9.52
CA GLU A 326 3.37 19.66 10.40
C GLU A 326 2.87 18.37 11.05
N ASN A 327 1.60 18.30 11.46
CA ASN A 327 1.03 17.09 12.07
C ASN A 327 0.93 15.96 11.04
N ARG A 328 0.59 16.27 9.79
CA ARG A 328 0.57 15.28 8.70
C ARG A 328 1.95 14.75 8.34
N LEU A 329 2.97 15.60 8.39
CA LEU A 329 4.37 15.17 8.22
C LEU A 329 4.78 14.24 9.36
N MET A 330 4.48 14.60 10.61
CA MET A 330 4.78 13.79 11.79
C MET A 330 4.03 12.46 11.78
N GLY A 331 2.76 12.45 11.37
CA GLY A 331 1.97 11.24 11.19
C GLY A 331 2.58 10.31 10.13
N ARG A 332 2.98 10.86 8.98
CA ARG A 332 3.66 10.08 7.93
C ARG A 332 5.02 9.54 8.40
N ALA A 333 5.75 10.31 9.20
CA ALA A 333 7.01 9.88 9.78
C ALA A 333 6.80 8.72 10.77
N ALA A 334 5.79 8.81 11.63
CA ALA A 334 5.42 7.74 12.55
C ALA A 334 5.04 6.45 11.80
N GLU A 335 4.25 6.55 10.72
CA GLU A 335 3.94 5.41 9.86
C GLU A 335 5.19 4.76 9.26
N ALA A 336 6.13 5.57 8.75
CA ALA A 336 7.36 5.08 8.17
C ALA A 336 8.24 4.35 9.20
N VAL A 337 8.36 4.89 10.43
CA VAL A 337 9.09 4.24 11.53
C VAL A 337 8.42 2.92 11.92
N ASN A 338 7.10 2.90 12.07
CA ASN A 338 6.36 1.67 12.40
C ASN A 338 6.53 0.60 11.33
N ALA A 339 6.44 1.01 10.06
CA ALA A 339 6.64 0.12 8.92
C ALA A 339 8.07 -0.45 8.89
N GLN A 340 9.10 0.35 9.24
CA GLN A 340 10.49 -0.13 9.33
C GLN A 340 10.72 -1.10 10.49
N ASN A 341 10.06 -0.89 11.63
CA ASN A 341 10.16 -1.77 12.80
C ASN A 341 9.67 -3.19 12.50
N GLY A 342 8.57 -3.32 11.76
CA GLY A 342 7.97 -4.59 11.33
C GLY A 342 7.46 -5.48 12.48
N GLY A 343 6.68 -6.50 12.15
CA GLY A 343 6.24 -7.54 13.08
C GLY A 343 5.59 -7.00 14.38
N ALA A 344 5.96 -7.56 15.54
CA ALA A 344 5.43 -7.14 16.84
C ALA A 344 5.90 -5.75 17.28
N ARG A 345 7.02 -5.23 16.75
CA ARG A 345 7.55 -3.90 17.09
C ARG A 345 6.80 -2.78 16.38
N ALA A 346 6.15 -3.08 15.25
CA ALA A 346 5.24 -2.14 14.59
C ALA A 346 3.97 -1.83 15.40
N ALA A 347 3.59 -2.70 16.34
CA ALA A 347 2.45 -2.51 17.23
C ALA A 347 2.77 -1.63 18.45
N GLN A 348 4.05 -1.30 18.67
CA GLN A 348 4.47 -0.39 19.72
C GLN A 348 4.51 1.04 19.17
N PRO A 349 4.15 2.05 19.99
CA PRO A 349 4.34 3.45 19.60
C PRO A 349 5.80 3.72 19.21
N PRO A 350 6.06 4.42 18.09
CA PRO A 350 7.42 4.73 17.68
C PRO A 350 8.05 5.72 18.67
N VAL A 351 9.35 5.54 18.94
CA VAL A 351 10.10 6.46 19.81
C VAL A 351 10.15 7.83 19.13
N LEU A 352 9.79 8.89 19.87
CA LEU A 352 9.67 10.25 19.35
C LEU A 352 10.92 10.73 18.58
N HIS A 353 12.11 10.44 19.09
CA HIS A 353 13.36 10.81 18.41
C HIS A 353 13.47 10.24 17.00
N ALA A 354 13.08 8.96 16.81
CA ALA A 354 13.08 8.33 15.49
C ALA A 354 12.03 8.95 14.56
N VAL A 355 10.88 9.36 15.09
CA VAL A 355 9.84 10.07 14.32
C VAL A 355 10.33 11.44 13.86
N LEU A 356 10.98 12.20 14.73
CA LEU A 356 11.53 13.52 14.40
C LEU A 356 12.61 13.42 13.31
N GLU A 357 13.55 12.48 13.46
CA GLU A 357 14.58 12.24 12.44
C GLU A 357 13.96 11.83 11.09
N MET A 358 12.97 10.92 11.12
CA MET A 358 12.23 10.52 9.93
C MET A 358 11.49 11.69 9.28
N ALA A 359 10.87 12.57 10.07
CA ALA A 359 10.17 13.75 9.58
C ALA A 359 11.12 14.71 8.85
N GLU A 360 12.32 14.95 9.39
CA GLU A 360 13.35 15.76 8.74
C GLU A 360 13.80 15.14 7.41
N GLN A 361 14.02 13.82 7.37
CA GLN A 361 14.37 13.11 6.15
C GLN A 361 13.27 13.21 5.08
N LEU A 362 12.01 13.01 5.46
CA LEU A 362 10.86 13.12 4.56
C LEU A 362 10.67 14.55 4.05
N ALA A 363 10.87 15.56 4.91
CA ALA A 363 10.83 16.96 4.52
C ALA A 363 11.90 17.29 3.47
N GLY A 364 13.14 16.81 3.65
CA GLY A 364 14.22 17.01 2.68
C GLY A 364 14.08 16.22 1.38
N ARG A 365 13.26 15.15 1.37
CA ARG A 365 13.12 14.20 0.23
C ARG A 365 11.70 14.12 -0.30
N HIS A 366 10.91 15.19 -0.16
CA HIS A 366 9.49 15.20 -0.50
C HIS A 366 9.20 14.93 -2.00
N ASN A 367 10.15 15.21 -2.90
CA ASN A 367 10.03 14.96 -4.35
C ASN A 367 10.54 13.56 -4.73
N CYS A 368 9.98 12.52 -4.12
CA CYS A 368 10.39 11.14 -4.39
C CYS A 368 9.94 10.69 -5.79
N GLN A 369 10.88 10.13 -6.57
CA GLN A 369 10.61 9.57 -7.91
C GLN A 369 10.49 8.04 -7.90
N HIS A 370 10.59 7.39 -6.74
CA HIS A 370 10.49 5.94 -6.58
C HIS A 370 11.46 5.14 -7.48
N THR A 371 12.67 5.64 -7.68
CA THR A 371 13.67 4.96 -8.53
C THR A 371 14.48 3.89 -7.80
N ARG A 372 14.59 3.99 -6.47
CA ARG A 372 15.42 3.09 -5.64
C ARG A 372 14.61 2.45 -4.52
N PHE A 373 14.66 1.12 -4.50
CA PHE A 373 13.96 0.28 -3.54
C PHE A 373 14.89 -0.77 -2.93
N ARG A 374 14.74 -1.00 -1.64
CA ARG A 374 15.36 -2.11 -0.91
C ARG A 374 14.32 -3.21 -0.70
N SER A 375 14.69 -4.46 -0.96
CA SER A 375 13.82 -5.60 -0.67
C SER A 375 13.74 -5.85 0.84
N LEU A 376 12.54 -6.03 1.36
CA LEU A 376 12.30 -6.37 2.76
C LEU A 376 12.13 -7.88 2.91
N ARG A 377 12.69 -8.43 4.00
CA ARG A 377 12.46 -9.82 4.42
C ARG A 377 11.42 -9.85 5.53
N GLY A 378 10.59 -10.88 5.54
CA GLY A 378 9.54 -11.07 6.56
C GLY A 378 8.17 -10.64 6.07
N ASN A 379 7.18 -10.77 6.94
CA ASN A 379 5.79 -10.45 6.62
C ASN A 379 5.54 -8.95 6.79
N HIS A 380 5.35 -8.27 5.67
CA HIS A 380 5.09 -6.83 5.60
C HIS A 380 3.78 -6.58 4.86
N GLU A 381 3.10 -5.51 5.25
CA GLU A 381 1.87 -5.08 4.58
C GLU A 381 2.20 -4.08 3.47
N CYS A 382 1.64 -4.29 2.29
CA CYS A 382 1.74 -3.32 1.20
C CYS A 382 0.89 -2.08 1.53
N GLN A 383 1.48 -0.89 1.56
CA GLN A 383 0.76 0.35 1.85
C GLN A 383 -0.17 0.83 0.70
N MET A 384 -0.22 0.11 -0.43
CA MET A 384 -1.12 0.43 -1.55
C MET A 384 -2.26 -0.57 -1.74
N CYS A 385 -2.04 -1.86 -1.47
CA CYS A 385 -3.08 -2.88 -1.62
C CYS A 385 -3.48 -3.53 -0.29
N HIS A 386 -2.83 -3.15 0.82
CA HIS A 386 -3.06 -3.65 2.18
C HIS A 386 -2.92 -5.18 2.35
N GLU A 387 -2.41 -5.86 1.32
CA GLU A 387 -2.09 -7.28 1.40
C GLU A 387 -0.79 -7.49 2.18
N ARG A 388 -0.84 -8.40 3.15
CA ARG A 388 0.32 -8.88 3.90
C ARG A 388 1.03 -9.99 3.13
N MET A 389 2.31 -9.78 2.84
CA MET A 389 3.11 -10.73 2.08
C MET A 389 4.41 -11.09 2.83
N PRO A 390 4.76 -12.39 2.92
CA PRO A 390 5.98 -12.84 3.59
C PRO A 390 7.26 -12.56 2.80
N LYS A 391 7.13 -12.21 1.51
CA LYS A 391 8.21 -11.91 0.56
C LYS A 391 7.72 -10.86 -0.43
N TRP A 392 8.66 -10.22 -1.13
CA TRP A 392 8.40 -9.33 -2.27
C TRP A 392 7.77 -7.98 -1.92
N VAL A 393 7.95 -7.51 -0.69
CA VAL A 393 7.68 -6.13 -0.29
C VAL A 393 8.98 -5.33 -0.37
N TYR A 394 8.88 -4.09 -0.86
CA TYR A 394 10.00 -3.21 -1.12
C TYR A 394 9.81 -1.88 -0.40
N ASP A 395 10.87 -1.39 0.24
CA ASP A 395 10.94 -0.10 0.92
C ASP A 395 11.61 0.92 0.00
N CYS A 396 10.93 2.03 -0.30
CA CYS A 396 11.52 3.13 -1.05
C CYS A 396 12.59 3.83 -0.21
N GLN A 397 13.82 3.94 -0.73
CA GLN A 397 14.93 4.52 0.02
C GLN A 397 14.82 6.04 0.24
N GLN A 398 13.89 6.72 -0.45
CA GLN A 398 13.69 8.16 -0.34
C GLN A 398 12.53 8.53 0.58
N CYS A 399 11.38 7.85 0.45
CA CYS A 399 10.13 8.20 1.17
C CYS A 399 9.60 7.08 2.08
N HIS A 400 10.31 5.95 2.18
CA HIS A 400 9.92 4.80 2.99
C HIS A 400 8.52 4.24 2.72
N LEU A 401 8.02 4.46 1.50
CA LEU A 401 6.83 3.78 1.01
C LEU A 401 7.13 2.29 0.84
N GLN A 402 6.41 1.46 1.58
CA GLN A 402 6.51 0.00 1.52
C GLN A 402 5.43 -0.56 0.60
N VAL A 403 5.84 -1.15 -0.51
CA VAL A 403 4.92 -1.64 -1.56
C VAL A 403 5.30 -3.03 -2.01
N CYS A 404 4.29 -3.86 -2.27
CA CYS A 404 4.51 -5.16 -2.89
C CYS A 404 5.03 -4.98 -4.32
N ARG A 405 5.63 -6.06 -4.85
CA ARG A 405 6.20 -6.11 -6.19
C ARG A 405 5.27 -5.60 -7.30
N SER A 406 4.00 -5.98 -7.22
CA SER A 406 2.99 -5.64 -8.22
C SER A 406 2.58 -4.17 -8.12
N CYS A 407 2.30 -3.66 -6.93
CA CYS A 407 1.98 -2.24 -6.73
C CYS A 407 3.15 -1.34 -7.14
N ARG A 408 4.38 -1.74 -6.82
CA ARG A 408 5.59 -1.04 -7.25
C ARG A 408 5.73 -0.91 -8.77
N ARG A 409 5.26 -1.90 -9.55
CA ARG A 409 5.39 -1.90 -11.01
C ARG A 409 4.20 -1.27 -11.71
N ASN A 410 3.00 -1.51 -11.18
CA ASN A 410 1.76 -1.26 -11.91
C ASN A 410 0.98 -0.05 -11.38
N ARG A 411 1.23 0.38 -10.13
CA ARG A 411 0.55 1.55 -9.51
C ARG A 411 1.48 2.74 -9.28
N LEU A 412 2.75 2.48 -8.96
CA LEU A 412 3.84 3.45 -9.10
C LEU A 412 4.25 3.41 -10.56
#